data_AF-A0A7V9I5J7-F1
#
_entry.id   AF-A0A7V9I5J7-F1
#
_cell.length_a   1.000
_cell.length_b   1.000
_cell.length_c   1.000
_cell.angle_alpha   90.00
_cell.angle_beta   90.00
_cell.angle_gamma   90.00
#
_symmetry.space_group_name_H-M   'P 1'
#
loop_
_entity.id
_entity.type
_entity.pdbx_description
1 polymer ?
#
loop_
_entity_poly.entity_id
_entity_poly.type
_entity_poly.pdbx_seq_one_letter_code
_entity_poly.pdbx_strand_id
1 'polypeptide(L)'
;MSKADQVIDRAADRIRDFADRAAAEGGLGAKLAEPLAEDAAFIRKLKPSLIAARARGEAPTDQPAGSGAPTGPTTPQLGSRPKNTKSSAGGPNPFLVVGAALVAGIVFAKLIDWRGHAHPRD
;
A
#
# COMPACT_ATOMS: atom_id res chain seq x y z
N MET A 1 12.77 1.02 13.52
CA MET A 1 12.20 1.67 12.33
C MET A 1 12.85 1.05 11.11
N SER A 2 12.10 0.29 10.30
CA SER A 2 12.67 -0.44 9.15
C SER A 2 12.74 0.42 7.89
N LYS A 3 13.63 0.10 6.95
CA LYS A 3 13.69 0.78 5.64
C LYS A 3 12.37 0.68 4.87
N ALA A 4 11.65 -0.42 5.03
CA ALA A 4 10.34 -0.61 4.40
C ALA A 4 9.28 0.33 4.99
N ASP A 5 9.29 0.57 6.30
CA ASP A 5 8.40 1.55 6.93
C ASP A 5 8.69 2.97 6.42
N GLN A 6 9.96 3.34 6.21
CA GLN A 6 10.31 4.66 5.66
C GLN A 6 9.84 4.85 4.22
N VAL A 7 9.83 3.78 3.42
CA VAL A 7 9.28 3.83 2.06
C VAL A 7 7.76 4.01 2.09
N ILE A 8 7.07 3.33 3.02
CA ILE A 8 5.63 3.48 3.25
C ILE A 8 5.31 4.90 3.69
N ASP A 9 6.07 5.46 4.64
CA ASP A 9 5.89 6.84 5.11
C ASP A 9 6.09 7.83 3.97
N ARG A 10 7.18 7.70 3.20
CA ARG A 10 7.46 8.57 2.05
C ARG A 10 6.41 8.47 0.94
N ALA A 11 5.83 7.29 0.74
CA ALA A 11 4.74 7.10 -0.20
C ALA A 11 3.45 7.77 0.31
N ALA A 12 3.13 7.62 1.59
CA ALA A 12 1.98 8.28 2.21
C ALA A 12 2.10 9.82 2.14
N ASP A 13 3.29 10.37 2.36
CA ASP A 13 3.53 11.81 2.26
C ASP A 13 3.34 12.30 0.82
N ARG A 14 3.84 11.56 -0.18
CA ARG A 14 3.64 11.87 -1.60
C ARG A 14 2.17 11.86 -2.02
N ILE A 15 1.37 10.91 -1.51
CA ILE A 15 -0.07 10.84 -1.80
C ILE A 15 -0.79 12.03 -1.16
N ARG A 16 -0.39 12.43 0.05
CA ARG A 16 -0.97 13.56 0.76
C ARG A 16 -0.67 14.89 0.07
N ASP A 17 0.57 15.10 -0.37
CA ASP A 17 0.94 16.27 -1.18
C ASP A 17 0.13 16.35 -2.48
N PHE A 18 -0.16 15.20 -3.10
CA PHE A 18 -0.96 15.13 -4.32
C PHE A 18 -2.44 15.45 -4.06
N ALA A 19 -2.98 14.96 -2.95
CA ALA A 19 -4.34 15.26 -2.51
C ALA A 19 -4.52 16.75 -2.20
N ASP A 20 -3.56 17.36 -1.50
CA ASP A 20 -3.59 18.79 -1.15
C ASP A 20 -3.52 19.67 -2.42
N ARG A 21 -2.70 19.29 -3.41
CA ARG A 21 -2.67 19.96 -4.72
C ARG A 21 -3.95 19.79 -5.51
N ALA A 22 -4.51 18.57 -5.54
CA ALA A 22 -5.77 18.28 -6.23
C ALA A 22 -6.97 19.01 -5.59
N ALA A 23 -6.93 19.23 -4.27
CA ALA A 23 -7.90 20.05 -3.55
C ALA A 23 -7.76 21.54 -3.91
N ALA A 24 -6.53 22.05 -4.04
CA ALA A 24 -6.26 23.45 -4.38
C ALA A 24 -6.60 23.81 -5.84
N GLU A 25 -6.41 22.88 -6.78
CA GLU A 25 -6.68 23.10 -8.21
C GLU A 25 -8.19 23.04 -8.57
N GLY A 26 -9.03 22.44 -7.72
CA GLY A 26 -10.47 22.35 -7.93
C GLY A 26 -10.89 21.39 -9.07
N GLY A 27 -12.20 21.15 -9.21
CA GLY A 27 -12.76 20.27 -10.24
C GLY A 27 -12.80 18.78 -9.84
N LEU A 28 -12.66 17.86 -10.82
CA LEU A 28 -12.72 16.41 -10.58
C LEU A 28 -11.63 15.91 -9.60
N GLY A 29 -10.47 16.58 -9.55
CA GLY A 29 -9.39 16.28 -8.60
C GLY A 29 -9.78 16.55 -7.14
N ALA A 30 -10.56 17.61 -6.87
CA ALA A 30 -11.02 17.93 -5.52
C ALA A 30 -12.00 16.88 -4.97
N LYS A 31 -12.75 16.20 -5.84
CA LYS A 31 -13.61 15.06 -5.45
C LYS A 31 -12.80 13.81 -5.07
N LEU A 32 -11.56 13.72 -5.54
CA LEU A 32 -10.63 12.63 -5.25
C LEU A 32 -9.67 12.97 -4.11
N ALA A 33 -9.56 14.22 -3.70
CA ALA A 33 -8.66 14.64 -2.63
C ALA A 33 -9.02 13.99 -1.28
N GLU A 34 -10.31 13.95 -0.93
CA GLU A 34 -10.80 13.29 0.29
C GLU A 34 -10.47 11.77 0.31
N PRO A 35 -10.83 10.97 -0.71
CA PRO A 35 -10.48 9.55 -0.71
C PRO A 35 -8.96 9.30 -0.80
N LEU A 36 -8.18 10.16 -1.47
CA LEU A 36 -6.72 10.03 -1.48
C LEU A 36 -6.09 10.35 -0.11
N ALA A 37 -6.61 11.33 0.62
CA ALA A 37 -6.15 11.66 1.96
C ALA A 37 -6.46 10.52 2.96
N GLU A 38 -7.60 9.86 2.78
CA GLU A 38 -8.00 8.69 3.55
C GLU A 38 -7.15 7.45 3.20
N ASP A 39 -6.83 7.26 1.92
CA ASP A 39 -5.89 6.23 1.44
C ASP A 39 -4.47 6.44 2.00
N ALA A 40 -4.00 7.69 2.14
CA ALA A 40 -2.71 7.96 2.76
C ALA A 40 -2.67 7.51 4.23
N ALA A 41 -3.77 7.66 4.97
CA ALA A 41 -3.89 7.15 6.34
C ALA A 41 -3.96 5.62 6.38
N PHE A 42 -4.59 4.99 5.37
CA PHE A 42 -4.62 3.54 5.22
C PHE A 42 -3.24 2.95 4.89
N ILE A 43 -2.48 3.58 4.00
CA ILE A 43 -1.12 3.15 3.63
C ILE A 43 -0.19 3.15 4.85
N ARG A 44 -0.31 4.12 5.76
CA ARG A 44 0.46 4.12 7.02
C ARG A 44 0.10 2.92 7.93
N LYS A 45 -1.16 2.49 7.96
CA LYS A 45 -1.59 1.28 8.68
C LYS A 45 -1.02 -0.02 8.08
N LEU A 46 -0.51 0.01 6.85
CA LEU A 46 0.12 -1.13 6.18
C LEU A 46 1.63 -1.24 6.44
N LYS A 47 2.19 -0.47 7.38
CA LYS A 47 3.61 -0.61 7.78
C LYS A 47 3.94 -2.08 8.10
N PRO A 48 4.94 -2.67 7.43
CA PRO A 48 5.32 -4.06 7.65
C PRO A 48 5.67 -4.36 9.10
N SER A 49 6.24 -3.39 9.82
CA SER A 49 6.53 -3.52 11.25
C SER A 49 5.28 -3.65 12.11
N LEU A 50 4.22 -2.88 11.84
CA LEU A 50 2.94 -2.99 12.55
C LEU A 50 2.24 -4.32 12.27
N ILE A 51 2.30 -4.79 11.02
CA ILE A 51 1.76 -6.09 10.62
C ILE A 51 2.52 -7.22 11.32
N ALA A 52 3.85 -7.15 11.34
CA ALA A 52 4.71 -8.14 11.99
C ALA A 52 4.47 -8.19 13.50
N ALA A 53 4.30 -7.03 14.15
CA ALA A 53 4.03 -6.95 15.57
C ALA A 53 2.60 -7.43 15.91
N ARG A 54 1.59 -7.12 15.08
CA ARG A 54 0.25 -7.75 15.19
C ARG A 54 0.30 -9.26 15.01
N ALA A 55 1.11 -9.77 14.08
CA ALA A 55 1.30 -11.21 13.90
C ALA A 55 1.99 -11.88 15.11
N ARG A 56 2.75 -11.11 15.90
CA ARG A 56 3.35 -11.54 17.18
C ARG A 56 2.40 -11.41 18.38
N GLY A 57 1.19 -10.88 18.19
CA GLY A 57 0.20 -10.68 19.25
C GLY A 57 0.34 -9.34 20.00
N GLU A 58 1.20 -8.45 19.53
CA GLU A 58 1.30 -7.09 20.05
C GLU A 58 0.18 -6.23 19.45
N ALA A 59 -0.21 -5.12 20.11
CA ALA A 59 -1.19 -4.16 19.62
C ALA A 59 -0.48 -2.83 19.28
N PRO A 60 0.24 -2.75 18.16
CA PRO A 60 1.12 -1.63 17.88
C PRO A 60 0.30 -0.55 17.19
N THR A 61 0.37 0.66 17.71
CA THR A 61 -0.25 1.83 17.11
C THR A 61 0.85 2.74 16.56
N ASP A 62 0.56 3.48 15.50
CA ASP A 62 1.45 4.55 15.00
C ASP A 62 1.47 5.79 15.94
N GLN A 63 0.88 5.70 17.13
CA GLN A 63 0.84 6.81 18.08
C GLN A 63 2.14 6.85 18.92
N PRO A 64 2.58 8.04 19.35
CA PRO A 64 3.70 8.17 20.27
C PRO A 64 3.48 7.37 21.55
N ALA A 65 4.56 6.81 22.10
CA ALA A 65 4.53 6.07 23.36
C ALA A 65 3.97 6.99 24.47
N GLY A 66 2.83 6.60 25.07
CA GLY A 66 2.13 7.39 26.09
C GLY A 66 0.75 7.91 25.67
N SER A 67 0.38 7.82 24.39
CA SER A 67 -1.03 7.96 24.00
C SER A 67 -1.81 6.78 24.58
N GLY A 68 -2.85 7.07 25.36
CA GLY A 68 -3.62 6.08 26.12
C GLY A 68 -3.91 4.82 25.31
N ALA A 69 -3.69 3.66 25.94
CA ALA A 69 -3.86 2.37 25.29
C ALA A 69 -5.25 2.32 24.63
N PRO A 70 -5.36 1.95 23.34
CA PRO A 70 -6.65 1.72 22.73
C PRO A 70 -7.39 0.68 23.58
N THR A 71 -8.62 0.99 23.99
CA THR A 71 -9.52 0.10 24.74
C THR A 71 -9.95 -1.06 23.83
N GLY A 72 -9.01 -1.95 23.55
CA GLY A 72 -9.27 -3.23 22.91
C GLY A 72 -9.78 -4.25 23.93
N PRO A 73 -10.57 -5.24 23.51
CA PRO A 73 -10.96 -6.33 24.37
C PRO A 73 -9.72 -7.05 24.92
N THR A 74 -9.67 -7.24 26.25
CA THR A 74 -8.56 -7.88 26.97
C THR A 74 -8.50 -9.40 26.77
N THR A 75 -9.43 -9.96 25.99
CA THR A 75 -9.54 -11.39 25.72
C THR A 75 -9.63 -11.66 24.22
N PRO A 76 -9.10 -12.80 23.74
CA PRO A 76 -9.23 -13.22 22.35
C PRO A 76 -10.71 -13.32 21.97
N GLN A 77 -11.18 -12.47 21.04
CA GLN A 77 -12.58 -12.49 20.59
C GLN A 77 -12.87 -13.56 19.55
N LEU A 78 -11.83 -14.09 18.91
CA LEU A 78 -11.92 -15.22 18.00
C LEU A 78 -11.36 -16.45 18.72
N GLY A 79 -12.15 -17.53 18.76
CA GLY A 79 -11.71 -18.82 19.27
C GLY A 79 -10.54 -19.43 18.48
N SER A 80 -10.07 -20.59 18.92
CA SER A 80 -8.95 -21.32 18.31
C SER A 80 -9.13 -21.46 16.80
N ARG A 81 -8.21 -20.88 16.04
CA ARG A 81 -8.20 -20.95 14.58
C ARG A 81 -8.19 -22.42 14.14
N PRO A 82 -9.15 -22.88 13.31
CA PRO A 82 -9.11 -24.24 12.79
C PRO A 82 -7.79 -24.45 12.05
N LYS A 83 -7.07 -25.52 12.41
CA LYS A 83 -5.80 -25.88 11.80
C LYS A 83 -6.09 -26.35 10.38
N ASN A 84 -5.87 -25.48 9.40
CA ASN A 84 -6.08 -25.80 8.00
C ASN A 84 -5.06 -26.88 7.60
N THR A 85 -5.49 -28.13 7.49
CA THR A 85 -4.67 -29.27 7.04
C THR A 85 -4.51 -29.31 5.51
N LYS A 86 -4.93 -28.27 4.80
CA LYS A 86 -4.81 -28.15 3.34
C LYS A 86 -4.40 -26.74 2.93
N SER A 87 -3.13 -26.39 3.10
CA SER A 87 -2.57 -25.22 2.41
C SER A 87 -1.06 -25.38 2.21
N SER A 88 -0.67 -26.34 1.38
CA SER A 88 0.67 -26.37 0.78
C SER A 88 0.66 -25.95 -0.71
N ALA A 89 -0.38 -25.23 -1.14
CA ALA A 89 -0.30 -24.46 -2.37
C ALA A 89 -0.01 -23.02 -1.97
N GLY A 90 1.25 -22.76 -1.59
CA GLY A 90 1.75 -21.40 -1.44
C GLY A 90 1.56 -20.68 -2.78
N GLY A 91 0.96 -19.49 -2.74
CA GLY A 91 0.75 -18.68 -3.93
C GLY A 91 2.08 -18.36 -4.64
N PRO A 92 2.02 -17.92 -5.92
CA PRO A 92 3.21 -17.60 -6.68
C PRO A 92 4.08 -16.57 -5.93
N ASN A 93 5.40 -16.77 -5.99
CA ASN A 93 6.38 -15.93 -5.31
C ASN A 93 6.11 -14.45 -5.64
N PRO A 94 5.88 -13.57 -4.65
CA PRO A 94 5.50 -12.17 -4.90
C PRO A 94 6.56 -11.41 -5.72
N PHE A 95 7.85 -11.75 -5.57
CA PHE A 95 8.90 -11.16 -6.38
C PHE A 95 8.85 -11.60 -7.85
N LEU A 96 8.42 -12.83 -8.13
CA LEU A 96 8.19 -13.28 -9.51
C LEU A 96 7.01 -12.56 -10.13
N VAL A 97 5.92 -12.35 -9.38
CA VAL A 97 4.76 -11.61 -9.86
C VAL A 97 5.15 -10.17 -10.21
N VAL A 98 5.87 -9.49 -9.32
CA VAL A 98 6.35 -8.12 -9.55
C VAL A 98 7.33 -8.06 -10.73
N GLY A 99 8.29 -8.99 -10.81
CA GLY A 99 9.24 -9.07 -11.93
C GLY A 99 8.55 -9.29 -13.27
N ALA A 100 7.59 -10.22 -13.32
CA ALA A 100 6.82 -10.50 -14.53
C ALA A 100 5.98 -9.30 -14.97
N ALA A 101 5.33 -8.61 -14.03
CA ALA A 101 4.54 -7.41 -14.32
C ALA A 101 5.42 -6.27 -14.89
N LEU A 102 6.62 -6.07 -14.34
CA LEU A 102 7.57 -5.07 -14.84
C LEU A 102 8.00 -5.35 -16.28
N VAL A 103 8.40 -6.60 -16.57
CA VAL A 103 8.81 -7.02 -17.92
C VAL A 103 7.66 -6.85 -18.91
N ALA A 104 6.45 -7.28 -18.55
CA ALA A 104 5.26 -7.11 -19.37
C ALA A 104 4.97 -5.63 -19.66
N GLY A 105 5.10 -4.76 -18.66
CA GLY A 105 4.93 -3.31 -18.80
C GLY A 105 5.93 -2.68 -19.79
N ILE A 106 7.21 -3.06 -19.72
CA ILE A 106 8.25 -2.57 -20.66
C ILE A 106 7.94 -3.00 -22.10
N VAL A 107 7.56 -4.26 -22.30
CA VAL A 107 7.18 -4.78 -23.63
C VAL A 107 5.95 -4.04 -24.16
N PHE A 108 4.95 -3.83 -23.32
CA PHE A 108 3.73 -3.10 -23.69
C PHE A 108 4.02 -1.64 -24.04
N ALA A 109 4.87 -0.96 -23.26
CA ALA A 109 5.32 0.39 -23.55
C ALA A 109 6.06 0.47 -24.89
N LYS A 110 6.96 -0.47 -25.17
CA LYS A 110 7.69 -0.52 -26.44
C LYS A 110 6.79 -0.83 -27.63
N LEU A 111 5.74 -1.63 -27.44
CA LEU A 111 4.76 -1.92 -28.47
C LEU A 111 3.91 -0.69 -28.81
N ILE A 112 3.51 0.12 -27.82
CA ILE A 112 2.79 1.38 -28.04
C ILE A 112 3.70 2.42 -28.72
N ASP A 113 4.92 2.59 -28.21
CA ASP A 113 5.92 3.52 -28.75
C ASP A 113 6.23 3.20 -30.22
N TRP A 114 6.33 1.92 -30.57
CA TRP A 114 6.52 1.47 -31.95
C TRP A 114 5.30 1.69 -32.85
N ARG A 115 4.07 1.63 -32.32
CA ARG A 115 2.84 2.00 -33.06
C ARG A 115 2.64 3.52 -33.17
N GLY A 116 3.30 4.32 -32.33
CA GLY A 116 3.29 5.78 -32.40
C GLY A 116 4.21 6.37 -33.48
N HIS A 117 5.08 5.56 -34.09
CA HIS A 117 6.03 6.01 -35.12
C HIS A 117 5.42 6.02 -36.53
N ALA A 118 4.38 6.84 -36.71
CA ALA A 118 3.84 7.20 -38.02
C ALA A 118 3.85 8.73 -38.19
N HIS A 119 5.02 9.28 -38.51
CA HIS A 119 5.23 10.32 -39.53
C HIS A 119 6.69 10.81 -39.52
N PRO A 120 7.48 10.57 -40.59
CA PRO A 120 8.30 11.64 -41.11
C PRO A 120 7.33 12.72 -41.65
N ARG A 121 7.48 13.94 -41.14
CA ARG A 121 6.97 15.13 -41.84
C ARG A 121 8.02 15.48 -42.87
N ASP A 122 7.72 15.19 -44.13
CA ASP A 122 8.18 15.93 -45.30
C ASP A 122 6.95 16.23 -46.16
#